data_AF-A0A8T6CJR8-F1
#
_entry.id   AF-A0A8T6CJR8-F1
#
_cell.length_a   1.000
_cell.length_b   1.000
_cell.length_c   1.000
_cell.angle_alpha   90.00
_cell.angle_beta   90.00
_cell.angle_gamma   90.00
#
_symmetry.space_group_name_H-M   'P 1'
#
loop_
_entity.id
_entity.type
_entity.pdbx_description
1 polymer ?
#
loop_
_entity_poly.entity_id
_entity_poly.type
_entity_poly.pdbx_seq_one_letter_code
_entity_poly.pdbx_strand_id
1 'polypeptide(L)'
;MPNVLASLKANQSLKRRLLTPKTGIPLVALILVIALLTNKVDIGFSDTWEHITTLNPWWYVLAFVSHYTTFVFRGARWRALIANAHRHGGGPPPSVAYAGRVILMGWFVNSVTWFRMGDAYRAYAYASDTNTS
;
A
#
# COMPACT_ATOMS: atom_id res chain seq x y z
N MET A 1 -36.31 21.83 -0.75
CA MET A 1 -35.51 21.04 -1.73
C MET A 1 -34.01 21.36 -1.60
N PRO A 2 -33.29 20.89 -0.55
CA PRO A 2 -31.87 21.24 -0.33
C PRO A 2 -30.86 20.29 -0.99
N ASN A 3 -31.27 19.09 -1.41
CA ASN A 3 -30.33 18.01 -1.79
C ASN A 3 -29.71 18.15 -3.19
N VAL A 4 -30.36 18.84 -4.14
CA VAL A 4 -29.85 18.94 -5.52
C VAL A 4 -28.66 19.88 -5.62
N LEU A 5 -28.70 21.03 -4.92
CA LEU A 5 -27.61 22.01 -4.94
C LEU A 5 -26.34 21.50 -4.21
N ALA A 6 -26.51 20.71 -3.15
CA ALA A 6 -25.41 20.05 -2.45
C ALA A 6 -24.73 18.99 -3.33
N SER A 7 -25.52 18.18 -4.05
CA SER A 7 -25.05 17.18 -5.02
C SER A 7 -24.26 17.83 -6.18
N LEU A 8 -24.76 18.93 -6.74
CA LEU A 8 -24.09 19.63 -7.85
C LEU A 8 -22.76 20.27 -7.43
N LYS A 9 -22.69 20.87 -6.23
CA LYS A 9 -21.43 21.40 -5.66
C LYS A 9 -20.42 20.29 -5.36
N ALA A 10 -20.89 19.15 -4.83
CA ALA A 10 -20.04 17.98 -4.57
C ALA A 10 -19.44 17.41 -5.88
N ASN A 11 -20.25 17.33 -6.93
CA ASN A 11 -19.81 16.83 -8.25
C ASN A 11 -18.79 17.78 -8.91
N GLN A 12 -18.97 19.10 -8.81
CA GLN A 12 -17.97 20.06 -9.28
C GLN A 12 -16.65 20.00 -8.49
N SER A 13 -16.72 19.80 -7.17
CA SER A 13 -15.54 19.67 -6.30
C SER A 13 -14.71 18.42 -6.63
N LEU A 14 -15.37 17.27 -6.82
CA LEU A 14 -14.71 16.01 -7.20
C LEU A 14 -14.05 16.10 -8.57
N LYS A 15 -14.77 16.61 -9.59
CA LYS A 15 -14.21 16.78 -10.94
C LYS A 15 -12.98 17.70 -10.95
N ARG A 16 -13.03 18.81 -10.22
CA ARG A 16 -11.90 19.75 -10.10
C ARG A 16 -10.70 19.15 -9.33
N ARG A 17 -10.96 18.24 -8.39
CA ARG A 17 -9.93 17.51 -7.63
C ARG A 17 -9.28 16.39 -8.44
N LEU A 18 -10.03 15.73 -9.33
CA LEU A 18 -9.49 14.77 -10.30
C LEU A 18 -8.68 15.47 -11.42
N LEU A 19 -9.12 16.66 -11.83
CA LEU A 19 -8.44 17.51 -12.84
C LEU A 19 -7.34 18.40 -12.25
N THR A 20 -6.97 18.20 -10.98
CA THR A 20 -5.80 18.87 -10.41
C THR A 20 -4.55 18.28 -11.05
N PRO A 21 -3.55 19.08 -11.49
CA PRO A 21 -2.36 18.57 -12.18
C PRO A 21 -1.61 17.50 -11.38
N LYS A 22 -1.69 17.54 -10.04
CA LYS A 22 -1.12 16.54 -9.13
C LYS A 22 -1.75 15.14 -9.26
N THR A 23 -2.99 15.04 -9.75
CA THR A 23 -3.75 13.79 -9.95
C THR A 23 -3.87 13.40 -11.42
N GLY A 24 -3.94 14.37 -12.33
CA GLY A 24 -4.03 14.13 -13.78
C GLY A 24 -2.77 13.50 -14.38
N ILE A 25 -1.58 13.98 -13.99
CA ILE A 25 -0.30 13.47 -14.51
C ILE A 25 -0.12 11.96 -14.28
N PRO A 26 -0.24 11.43 -13.04
CA PRO A 26 -0.07 9.98 -12.82
C PRO A 26 -1.16 9.16 -13.50
N LEU A 27 -2.38 9.68 -13.65
CA LEU A 27 -3.46 9.00 -14.37
C LEU A 27 -3.14 8.85 -15.86
N VAL A 28 -2.69 9.94 -16.50
CA VAL A 28 -2.27 9.91 -17.90
C VAL A 28 -1.06 9.00 -18.09
N ALA A 29 -0.07 9.07 -17.18
CA ALA A 29 1.09 8.19 -17.22
C ALA A 29 0.68 6.71 -17.10
N LEU A 30 -0.25 6.37 -16.20
CA LEU A 30 -0.79 5.02 -16.07
C LEU A 30 -1.45 4.55 -17.36
N ILE A 31 -2.34 5.37 -17.95
CA ILE A 31 -3.02 5.05 -19.21
C ILE A 31 -1.99 4.83 -20.32
N LEU A 32 -0.97 5.67 -20.39
CA LEU A 32 0.09 5.58 -21.40
C LEU A 32 0.92 4.30 -21.22
N VAL A 33 1.30 3.94 -20.00
CA VAL A 33 2.00 2.68 -19.70
C VAL A 33 1.15 1.47 -20.10
N ILE A 34 -0.13 1.45 -19.72
CA ILE A 34 -1.06 0.37 -20.10
C ILE A 34 -1.15 0.27 -21.62
N ALA A 35 -1.38 1.40 -22.30
CA ALA A 35 -1.47 1.43 -23.76
C ALA A 35 -0.17 0.95 -24.42
N LEU A 36 1.00 1.34 -23.93
CA LEU A 36 2.28 0.86 -24.45
C LEU A 36 2.44 -0.65 -24.25
N LEU A 37 2.13 -1.17 -23.06
CA LEU A 37 2.21 -2.60 -22.77
C LEU A 37 1.29 -3.41 -23.69
N THR A 38 0.05 -2.97 -23.89
CA THR A 38 -0.91 -3.68 -24.75
C THR A 38 -0.54 -3.59 -26.24
N ASN A 39 0.08 -2.50 -26.69
CA ASN A 39 0.42 -2.31 -28.11
C ASN A 39 1.80 -2.88 -28.49
N LYS A 40 2.71 -3.08 -27.54
CA LYS A 40 4.11 -3.48 -27.82
C LYS A 40 4.45 -4.88 -27.34
N VAL A 41 3.67 -5.45 -26.44
CA VAL A 41 3.89 -6.82 -25.95
C VAL A 41 2.92 -7.73 -26.66
N ASP A 42 3.43 -8.61 -27.51
CA ASP A 42 2.66 -9.75 -28.01
C ASP A 42 2.56 -10.75 -26.86
N ILE A 43 1.48 -10.64 -26.08
CA ILE A 43 1.32 -11.44 -24.86
C ILE A 43 0.88 -12.84 -25.29
N GLY A 44 1.86 -13.71 -25.58
CA GLY A 44 1.68 -15.15 -25.63
C GLY A 44 1.30 -15.66 -24.23
N PHE A 45 0.02 -15.56 -23.86
CA PHE A 45 -0.48 -15.99 -22.55
C PHE A 45 -0.16 -17.46 -22.27
N SER A 46 -0.19 -18.31 -23.31
CA SER A 46 0.16 -19.73 -23.23
C SER A 46 1.63 -19.93 -22.88
N ASP A 47 2.54 -19.30 -23.63
CA ASP A 47 3.98 -19.45 -23.43
C ASP A 47 4.42 -18.89 -22.07
N THR A 48 3.82 -17.77 -21.67
CA THR A 48 4.04 -17.17 -20.34
C THR A 48 3.60 -18.12 -19.22
N TRP A 49 2.45 -18.79 -19.39
CA TRP A 49 1.94 -19.75 -18.41
C TRP A 49 2.80 -21.00 -18.31
N GLU A 50 3.29 -21.52 -19.45
CA GLU A 50 4.22 -22.63 -19.48
C GLU A 50 5.53 -22.28 -18.76
N HIS A 51 6.08 -21.09 -19.00
CA HIS A 51 7.27 -20.63 -18.28
C HIS A 51 7.05 -20.49 -16.76
N ILE A 52 5.88 -20.02 -16.33
CA ILE A 52 5.54 -19.93 -14.89
C ILE A 52 5.50 -21.33 -14.26
N THR A 53 4.87 -22.29 -14.92
CA THR A 53 4.67 -23.64 -14.35
C THR A 53 5.91 -24.53 -14.42
N THR A 54 6.83 -24.25 -15.34
CA THR A 54 8.10 -25.01 -15.51
C THR A 54 9.26 -24.46 -14.69
N LEU A 55 9.09 -23.28 -14.08
CA LEU A 55 10.10 -22.68 -13.21
C LEU A 55 10.39 -23.57 -11.99
N ASN A 56 11.66 -23.63 -11.61
CA ASN A 56 12.09 -24.33 -10.41
C ASN A 56 11.37 -23.75 -9.17
N PRO A 57 10.66 -24.58 -8.38
CA PRO A 57 9.95 -24.15 -7.17
C PRO A 57 10.80 -23.33 -6.20
N TRP A 58 12.11 -23.55 -6.15
CA TRP A 58 13.02 -22.81 -5.29
C TRP A 58 13.07 -21.31 -5.58
N TRP A 59 12.85 -20.89 -6.83
CA TRP A 59 12.78 -19.47 -7.15
C TRP A 59 11.56 -18.79 -6.53
N TYR A 60 10.41 -19.49 -6.47
CA TYR A 60 9.24 -18.99 -5.77
C TYR A 60 9.46 -18.89 -4.26
N VAL A 61 10.12 -19.89 -3.67
CA VAL A 61 10.48 -19.86 -2.24
C VAL A 61 11.43 -18.70 -1.95
N LEU A 62 12.46 -18.50 -2.76
CA LEU A 62 13.41 -17.40 -2.60
C LEU A 62 12.72 -16.04 -2.75
N ALA A 63 11.87 -15.90 -3.76
CA ALA A 63 11.09 -14.68 -3.97
C ALA A 63 10.18 -14.39 -2.77
N PHE A 64 9.51 -15.42 -2.23
CA PHE A 64 8.69 -15.33 -1.03
C PHE A 64 9.53 -14.89 0.18
N VAL A 65 10.60 -15.61 0.50
CA VAL A 65 11.47 -15.29 1.66
C VAL A 65 12.04 -13.87 1.54
N SER A 66 12.55 -13.50 0.36
CA SER A 66 13.06 -12.16 0.09
C SER A 66 11.99 -11.08 0.30
N HIS A 67 10.79 -11.31 -0.22
CA HIS A 67 9.66 -10.40 -0.06
C HIS A 67 9.29 -10.19 1.41
N TYR A 68 9.13 -11.27 2.19
CA TYR A 68 8.73 -11.17 3.59
C TYR A 68 9.84 -10.60 4.50
N THR A 69 11.10 -10.87 4.18
CA THR A 69 12.26 -10.30 4.91
C THR A 69 12.26 -8.77 4.83
N THR A 70 11.82 -8.21 3.70
CA THR A 70 11.72 -6.75 3.53
C THR A 70 10.80 -6.10 4.59
N PHE A 71 9.76 -6.79 5.05
CA PHE A 71 8.87 -6.26 6.11
C PHE A 71 9.54 -6.20 7.48
N VAL A 72 10.47 -7.10 7.78
CA VAL A 72 11.26 -7.07 9.02
C VAL A 72 12.14 -5.82 9.04
N PHE A 73 12.84 -5.52 7.94
CA PHE A 73 13.63 -4.29 7.81
C PHE A 73 12.77 -3.03 7.90
N ARG A 74 11.59 -3.02 7.27
CA ARG A 74 10.63 -1.90 7.38
C ARG A 74 10.15 -1.72 8.82
N GLY A 75 9.86 -2.81 9.53
CA GLY A 75 9.52 -2.82 10.95
C GLY A 75 10.63 -2.26 11.84
N ALA A 76 11.87 -2.70 11.60
CA ALA A 76 13.04 -2.23 12.32
C ALA A 76 13.27 -0.72 12.12
N ARG A 77 13.16 -0.24 10.86
CA ARG A 77 13.27 1.18 10.54
C ARG A 77 12.20 2.02 11.23
N TRP A 78 10.95 1.56 11.22
CA TRP A 78 9.85 2.28 11.87
C TRP A 78 10.00 2.31 13.39
N ARG A 79 10.42 1.19 14.00
CA ARG A 79 10.77 1.14 15.41
C ARG A 79 11.90 2.10 15.76
N ALA A 80 12.94 2.20 14.94
CA ALA A 80 14.04 3.15 15.17
C ALA A 80 13.55 4.61 15.19
N LEU A 81 12.60 4.96 14.31
CA LEU A 81 11.97 6.29 14.33
C LEU A 81 11.18 6.54 15.61
N ILE A 82 10.38 5.56 16.05
CA ILE A 82 9.60 5.65 17.30
C ILE A 82 10.54 5.77 18.50
N ALA A 83 11.56 4.92 18.58
CA ALA A 83 12.55 4.94 19.65
C ALA A 83 13.28 6.29 19.73
N ASN A 84 13.61 6.90 18.59
CA ASN A 84 14.20 8.24 18.55
C ASN A 84 13.19 9.33 18.98
N ALA A 85 11.92 9.22 18.60
CA ALA A 85 10.87 10.16 19.02
C ALA A 85 10.55 10.07 20.53
N HIS A 86 10.66 8.87 21.12
CA HIS A 86 10.38 8.62 22.54
C HIS A 86 11.53 9.05 23.47
N ARG A 87 12.67 9.51 22.93
CA ARG A 87 13.81 10.03 23.72
C ARG A 87 13.46 11.17 24.67
N HIS A 88 12.31 11.82 24.51
CA HIS A 88 11.85 12.94 25.33
C HIS A 88 10.56 12.67 26.13
N GLY A 89 10.21 11.40 26.42
CA GLY A 89 9.16 11.11 27.43
C GLY A 89 8.13 10.06 27.04
N GLY A 90 8.50 9.04 26.28
CA GLY A 90 7.59 7.95 25.95
C GLY A 90 8.07 6.58 26.47
N GLY A 91 7.13 5.63 26.61
CA GLY A 91 7.40 4.26 27.05
C GLY A 91 8.33 3.46 26.10
N PRO A 92 8.73 2.23 26.50
CA PRO A 92 9.66 1.42 25.72
C PRO A 92 9.11 1.12 24.31
N PRO A 93 9.94 1.23 23.25
CA PRO A 93 9.48 1.03 21.88
C PRO A 93 9.07 -0.43 21.65
N PRO A 94 8.01 -0.69 20.86
CA PRO A 94 7.52 -2.04 20.58
C PRO A 94 8.60 -2.92 19.94
N SER A 95 8.45 -4.25 20.04
CA SER A 95 9.40 -5.18 19.44
C SER A 95 9.43 -5.04 17.90
N VAL A 96 10.59 -5.30 17.29
CA VAL A 96 10.76 -5.24 15.83
C VAL A 96 9.78 -6.17 15.12
N ALA A 97 9.55 -7.36 15.69
CA ALA A 97 8.59 -8.34 15.17
C ALA A 97 7.14 -7.86 15.26
N TYR A 98 6.77 -7.12 16.32
CA TYR A 98 5.44 -6.51 16.41
C TYR A 98 5.25 -5.39 15.39
N ALA A 99 6.21 -4.46 15.31
CA ALA A 99 6.18 -3.38 14.31
C ALA A 99 6.16 -3.91 12.87
N GLY A 100 6.94 -4.97 12.59
CA GLY A 100 6.93 -5.65 11.30
C GLY A 100 5.57 -6.26 10.95
N ARG A 101 4.92 -6.94 11.91
CA ARG A 101 3.56 -7.49 11.74
C ARG A 101 2.52 -6.41 11.46
N VAL A 102 2.53 -5.29 12.18
CA VAL A 102 1.61 -4.17 11.93
C VAL A 102 1.83 -3.56 10.54
N ILE A 103 3.08 -3.41 10.11
CA ILE A 103 3.39 -2.91 8.76
C ILE A 103 2.91 -3.89 7.70
N LEU A 104 3.13 -5.19 7.91
CA LEU A 104 2.69 -6.27 7.02
C LEU A 104 1.16 -6.27 6.89
N MET A 105 0.42 -6.20 8.00
CA MET A 105 -1.04 -6.14 7.99
C MET A 105 -1.55 -4.88 7.27
N GLY A 106 -0.96 -3.71 7.55
CA GLY A 106 -1.32 -2.49 6.83
C GLY A 106 -1.01 -2.56 5.33
N TRP A 107 0.08 -3.24 4.93
CA TRP A 107 0.38 -3.48 3.52
C TRP A 107 -0.62 -4.47 2.90
N PHE A 108 -0.94 -5.56 3.59
CA PHE A 108 -1.91 -6.56 3.14
C PHE A 108 -3.29 -5.93 2.93
N VAL A 109 -3.77 -5.14 3.90
CA VAL A 109 -5.01 -4.39 3.77
C VAL A 109 -4.94 -3.46 2.57
N ASN A 110 -3.84 -2.71 2.36
CA ASN A 110 -3.68 -1.86 1.18
C ASN A 110 -3.69 -2.62 -0.15
N SER A 111 -3.18 -3.86 -0.19
CA SER A 111 -3.14 -4.67 -1.41
C SER A 111 -4.50 -5.29 -1.75
N VAL A 112 -5.33 -5.59 -0.74
CA VAL A 112 -6.64 -6.24 -0.92
C VAL A 112 -7.79 -5.23 -0.99
N THR A 113 -7.62 -4.04 -0.42
CA THR A 113 -8.64 -2.98 -0.38
C THR A 113 -8.39 -1.87 -1.40
N TRP A 114 -9.41 -1.05 -1.65
CA TRP A 114 -9.30 0.15 -2.49
C TRP A 114 -9.00 1.38 -1.61
N PHE A 115 -8.13 2.30 -2.06
CA PHE A 115 -7.76 3.56 -1.38
C PHE A 115 -7.09 3.46 0.00
N ARG A 116 -5.75 3.24 0.05
CA ARG A 116 -4.85 3.46 1.23
C ARG A 116 -5.44 3.13 2.63
N MET A 117 -6.36 2.15 2.74
CA MET A 117 -7.07 1.84 3.99
C MET A 117 -6.14 1.26 5.07
N GLY A 118 -4.97 0.77 4.68
CA GLY A 118 -3.91 0.35 5.58
C GLY A 118 -3.39 1.47 6.48
N ASP A 119 -3.47 2.73 6.05
CA ASP A 119 -3.14 3.88 6.91
C ASP A 119 -4.20 4.05 8.02
N ALA A 120 -5.49 3.84 7.71
CA ALA A 120 -6.57 3.81 8.70
C ALA A 120 -6.46 2.61 9.66
N TYR A 121 -6.09 1.43 9.15
CA TYR A 121 -5.85 0.25 9.98
C TYR A 121 -4.73 0.48 11.00
N ARG A 122 -3.61 1.08 10.59
CA ARG A 122 -2.49 1.40 11.51
C ARG A 122 -2.91 2.39 12.60
N ALA A 123 -3.73 3.39 12.25
CA ALA A 123 -4.27 4.33 13.23
C ALA A 123 -5.20 3.64 14.23
N TYR A 124 -6.06 2.73 13.75
CA TYR A 124 -6.94 1.93 14.60
C TYR A 124 -6.15 1.03 15.56
N ALA A 125 -5.18 0.27 15.05
CA ALA A 125 -4.37 -0.64 15.86
C ALA A 125 -3.58 0.10 16.97
N TYR A 126 -3.06 1.28 16.66
CA TYR A 126 -2.36 2.10 17.65
C TYR A 126 -3.31 2.69 18.70
N ALA A 127 -4.51 3.12 18.28
CA ALA A 127 -5.55 3.63 19.19
C ALA A 127 -6.11 2.56 20.13
N SER A 128 -6.27 1.31 19.66
CA SER A 128 -6.71 0.19 20.49
C SER A 128 -5.67 -0.22 21.54
N ASP A 129 -4.38 -0.17 21.19
CA ASP A 129 -3.28 -0.46 22.12
C ASP A 129 -3.13 0.63 23.20
N THR A 130 -3.45 1.89 22.86
CA THR A 130 -3.35 3.02 23.81
C THR A 130 -4.53 3.07 24.78
N ASN A 131 -5.73 2.63 24.38
CA ASN A 131 -6.93 2.60 25.24
C ASN A 131 -6.97 1.40 26.21
N THR A 132 -6.13 0.38 25.99
CA THR A 132 -6.03 -0.80 26.87
C THR A 132 -4.87 -0.73 27.87
N SER A 133 -4.12 0.38 27.88
CA SER A 133 -3.07 0.71 28.85
C SER A 133 -3.54 1.78 29.83
#